data_AF-A0A0Q6XAB7-F1
#
_entry.id   AF-A0A0Q6XAB7-F1
#
_cell.length_a   1.000
_cell.length_b   1.000
_cell.length_c   1.000
_cell.angle_alpha   90.00
_cell.angle_beta   90.00
_cell.angle_gamma   90.00
#
_symmetry.space_group_name_H-M   'P 1'
#
loop_
_entity.id
_entity.type
_entity.pdbx_description
1 polymer ?
#
loop_
_entity_poly.entity_id
_entity_poly.type
_entity_poly.pdbx_seq_one_letter_code
_entity_poly.pdbx_strand_id
1 'polypeptide(L)' 'MQLTTGTVVGGKIVVEGDPLPEGTVVTILTRDRNETFLVSPELEAELQASLGELERDETMPADVLLQRLRMAS' A
#
# COMPACT_ATOMS: atom_id res chain seq x y z
N MET A 1 -5.19 -11.07 14.49
CA MET A 1 -5.83 -11.10 13.16
C MET A 1 -4.76 -11.47 12.16
N GLN A 2 -4.99 -12.48 11.32
CA GLN A 2 -4.04 -12.90 10.28
C GLN A 2 -4.65 -12.58 8.92
N LEU A 3 -3.86 -11.98 8.03
CA LEU A 3 -4.22 -11.81 6.63
C LEU A 3 -3.55 -12.92 5.83
N THR A 4 -4.36 -13.74 5.16
CA THR A 4 -3.86 -14.80 4.28
C THR A 4 -4.48 -14.66 2.91
N THR A 5 -3.68 -14.89 1.87
CA THR A 5 -4.14 -14.86 0.48
C THR A 5 -4.62 -16.25 0.07
N GLY A 6 -5.68 -16.30 -0.72
CA GLY A 6 -6.18 -17.54 -1.29
C GLY A 6 -6.88 -17.32 -2.62
N THR A 7 -7.01 -18.38 -3.39
CA THR A 7 -7.63 -18.37 -4.71
C THR A 7 -8.94 -19.16 -4.68
N VAL A 8 -9.96 -18.68 -5.39
CA VAL A 8 -11.22 -19.41 -5.52
C VAL A 8 -11.09 -20.52 -6.57
N VAL A 9 -11.25 -21.77 -6.16
CA VAL A 9 -11.26 -22.97 -7.01
C VAL A 9 -12.55 -23.75 -6.75
N GLY A 10 -13.41 -23.86 -7.77
CA GLY A 10 -14.69 -24.59 -7.64
C GLY A 10 -15.63 -24.01 -6.56
N GLY A 11 -15.58 -22.69 -6.35
CA GLY A 11 -16.38 -21.99 -5.32
C GLY A 11 -15.82 -22.10 -3.90
N LYS A 12 -14.66 -22.73 -3.71
CA LYS A 12 -13.95 -22.82 -2.41
C LYS A 12 -12.71 -21.95 -2.44
N ILE A 13 -12.36 -21.35 -1.30
CA ILE A 13 -11.10 -20.61 -1.16
C ILE A 13 -10.00 -21.60 -0.80
N VAL A 14 -8.99 -21.70 -1.66
CA VAL A 14 -7.75 -22.45 -1.41
C VAL A 14 -6.73 -21.44 -0.90
N VAL A 15 -6.35 -21.58 0.37
CA VAL A 15 -5.42 -20.70 1.05
C VAL A 15 -3.99 -21.11 0.70
N GLU A 16 -3.12 -20.14 0.41
CA GLU A 16 -1.69 -20.37 0.20
C GLU A 16 -0.92 -20.28 1.53
N GLY A 17 0.09 -21.14 1.70
CA GLY A 17 0.92 -21.17 2.91
C GLY A 17 0.35 -22.07 4.01
N ASP A 18 0.53 -21.65 5.26
CA ASP A 18 0.15 -22.46 6.42
C ASP A 18 -1.36 -22.66 6.52
N PRO A 19 -1.83 -23.88 6.84
CA PRO A 19 -3.25 -24.16 6.99
C PRO A 19 -3.83 -23.43 8.19
N LEU A 20 -5.02 -22.88 8.02
CA LEU A 20 -5.78 -22.30 9.12
C LEU A 20 -6.25 -23.42 10.08
N PRO A 21 -6.17 -23.23 11.40
CA PRO A 21 -6.67 -24.19 12.37
C PRO A 21 -8.15 -24.51 12.16
N GLU A 22 -8.53 -25.76 12.44
CA GLU A 22 -9.94 -26.16 12.39
C GLU A 22 -10.79 -25.32 13.35
N GLY A 23 -12.00 -24.96 12.92
CA GLY A 23 -12.92 -24.11 13.69
C GLY A 23 -12.62 -22.61 13.62
N THR A 24 -11.62 -22.17 12.86
CA THR A 24 -11.32 -20.75 12.65
C THR A 24 -12.49 -20.05 11.92
N VAL A 25 -13.04 -19.00 12.54
CA VAL A 25 -14.01 -18.11 11.89
C VAL A 25 -13.25 -17.16 10.95
N VAL A 26 -13.57 -17.23 9.66
CA VAL A 26 -12.92 -16.40 8.63
C VAL A 26 -13.85 -15.32 8.12
N THR A 27 -13.29 -14.15 7.83
CA THR A 27 -13.95 -13.08 7.08
C THR A 27 -13.36 -13.04 5.68
N ILE A 28 -14.21 -13.14 4.66
CA ILE A 28 -13.80 -13.12 3.26
C ILE A 28 -13.99 -11.71 2.71
N LEU A 29 -12.90 -11.12 2.22
CA LEU A 29 -12.90 -9.85 1.53
C LEU A 29 -12.63 -10.10 0.05
N THR A 30 -13.64 -9.93 -0.80
CA THR A 30 -13.48 -9.99 -2.26
C THR A 30 -13.24 -8.60 -2.80
N ARG A 31 -12.12 -8.40 -3.50
CA ARG A 31 -11.92 -7.17 -4.28
C ARG A 31 -12.88 -7.20 -5.46
N ASP A 32 -13.76 -6.20 -5.56
CA ASP A 32 -14.55 -6.03 -6.78
C ASP A 32 -13.58 -5.74 -7.93
N ARG A 33 -13.63 -6.53 -9.00
CA ARG A 33 -12.72 -6.36 -10.14
C ARG A 33 -13.05 -5.10 -10.95
N ASN A 34 -14.21 -4.48 -10.70
CA ASN A 34 -14.71 -3.35 -11.46
C ASN A 34 -14.73 -2.01 -10.70
N GLU A 35 -14.12 -1.93 -9.51
CA GLU A 35 -13.85 -0.62 -8.92
C GLU A 35 -12.67 0.02 -9.64
N THR A 36 -12.98 0.73 -10.73
CA THR A 36 -12.08 1.75 -11.25
C THR A 36 -11.95 2.81 -10.16
N PHE A 37 -10.80 2.85 -9.50
CA PHE A 37 -10.45 3.96 -8.63
C PHE A 37 -10.40 5.22 -9.50
N LEU A 38 -11.46 6.01 -9.47
CA LEU A 38 -11.51 7.31 -10.13
C LEU A 38 -10.69 8.27 -9.27
N VAL A 39 -9.43 8.44 -9.66
CA VAL A 39 -8.57 9.47 -9.08
C VAL A 39 -9.07 10.82 -9.59
N SER A 40 -9.27 11.78 -8.69
CA SER A 40 -9.60 13.14 -9.12
C SER A 40 -8.41 13.73 -9.89
N PRO A 41 -8.64 14.63 -10.86
CA PRO A 41 -7.53 15.28 -11.57
C PRO A 41 -6.53 15.98 -10.65
N GLU A 42 -7.02 16.50 -9.52
CA GLU A 42 -6.20 17.13 -8.48
C GLU A 42 -5.28 16.12 -7.78
N LEU A 43 -5.82 14.97 -7.39
CA LEU A 43 -5.07 13.91 -6.72
C LEU A 43 -4.07 13.23 -7.68
N GLU A 44 -4.44 13.10 -8.95
CA GLU A 44 -3.54 12.60 -10.00
C GLU A 44 -2.35 13.54 -10.19
N ALA A 45 -2.60 14.86 -10.25
CA ALA A 45 -1.54 15.86 -10.36
C ALA A 45 -0.61 15.87 -9.13
N GLU A 46 -1.14 15.72 -7.92
CA GLU A 46 -0.35 15.63 -6.68
C GLU A 46 0.53 14.37 -6.67
N LEU A 47 -0.02 13.22 -7.07
CA LEU A 47 0.72 11.97 -7.16
C LEU A 47 1.85 12.09 -8.19
N GLN A 48 1.56 12.67 -9.36
CA GLN A 48 2.54 12.85 -10.42
C GLN A 48 3.66 13.82 -10.02
N ALA A 49 3.34 14.88 -9.27
CA ALA A 49 4.34 15.77 -8.68
C ALA A 49 5.25 15.03 -7.69
N SER A 50 4.66 14.23 -6.80
CA SER A 50 5.40 13.45 -5.79
C SER A 50 6.33 12.41 -6.43
N LEU A 51 5.86 11.70 -7.45
CA LEU A 51 6.71 10.77 -8.22
C LEU A 51 7.87 11.51 -8.90
N GLY A 52 7.60 12.68 -9.47
CA GLY A 52 8.64 13.52 -10.08
C GLY A 52 9.67 14.07 -9.08
N GLU A 53 9.34 14.22 -7.80
CA GLU A 53 10.32 14.57 -6.76
C GLU A 53 11.29 13.41 -6.46
N LEU A 54 10.79 12.17 -6.48
CA LEU A 54 11.62 10.98 -6.25
C LEU A 54 12.60 10.72 -7.40
N GLU A 55 12.23 11.04 -8.64
CA GLU A 55 13.07 10.86 -9.83
C GLU A 55 14.23 11.87 -9.92
N ARG A 56 14.17 12.99 -9.20
CA ARG A 56 15.17 14.05 -9.31
C ARG A 56 16.52 13.73 -8.66
N ASP A 57 16.64 12.60 -7.96
CA ASP A 57 17.85 12.18 -7.19
C ASP A 57 18.39 13.29 -6.25
N GLU A 58 17.54 14.27 -5.92
CA GLU A 58 17.85 15.39 -5.05
C GLU A 58 17.81 14.91 -3.60
N THR A 59 18.98 14.58 -3.06
CA THR A 59 19.14 14.15 -1.68
C THR A 59 19.94 15.18 -0.89
N MET A 60 19.70 15.22 0.42
CA MET A 60 20.47 16.05 1.34
C MET A 60 21.11 15.16 2.42
N PRO A 61 22.40 15.38 2.72
CA PRO A 61 23.04 14.74 3.87
C PRO A 61 22.29 15.05 5.19
N ALA A 62 22.18 14.04 6.05
CA ALA A 62 21.37 14.13 7.27
C ALA A 62 21.89 15.20 8.25
N ASP A 63 23.19 15.42 8.30
CA ASP A 63 23.82 16.47 9.12
C ASP A 63 23.40 17.88 8.68
N VAL A 64 23.32 18.14 7.37
CA VAL A 64 22.85 19.41 6.80
C VAL A 64 21.37 19.63 7.12
N LEU A 65 20.53 18.59 7.00
CA LEU A 65 19.11 18.67 7.37
C LEU A 65 18.94 19.01 8.87
N LEU A 66 19.66 18.31 9.74
CA LEU A 66 19.60 18.51 11.19
C LEU A 66 20.09 19.90 11.61
N GLN A 67 21.05 20.47 10.88
CA GLN A 67 21.49 21.85 11.10
C GLN A 67 20.39 22.86 10.72
N ARG A 68 19.74 22.68 9.56
CA ARG A 68 18.65 23.57 9.11
C ARG A 68 17.45 23.56 10.07
N LEU A 69 17.03 22.39 10.51
CA LEU A 69 15.91 22.25 11.46
C LEU A 69 16.21 22.94 12.79
N ARG A 70 17.46 22.88 13.26
CA ARG A 70 17.89 23.59 14.48
C ARG A 70 17.90 25.11 14.35
N MET A 71 18.09 25.64 13.14
CA MET A 71 18.09 27.09 12.87
C MET A 71 16.69 27.65 12.59
N ALA A 72 15.73 26.79 12.27
CA ALA A 72 14.33 27.15 12.02
C ALA A 72 13.45 27.08 13.28
N SER A 73 14.01 26.62 14.40
CA SER A 73 13.42 26.64 15.76
C SER A 73 13.78 27.92 16.49
#